data_AF-A0A366MEK4-F1
#
_entry.id   AF-A0A366MEK4-F1
#
_cell.length_a   1.000
_cell.length_b   1.000
_cell.length_c   1.000
_cell.angle_alpha   90.00
_cell.angle_beta   90.00
_cell.angle_gamma   90.00
#
_symmetry.space_group_name_H-M   'P 1'
#
loop_
_entity.id
_entity.type
_entity.pdbx_description
1 polymer ?
#
loop_
_entity_poly.entity_id
_entity_poly.type
_entity_poly.pdbx_seq_one_letter_code
_entity_poly.pdbx_strand_id
1 'polypeptide(L)'
;MTVNEIPIKDGVLVCTDGRTVTPEKCRMCMHSRYVVIDGKQEKSPALAFCQVERVTTVPDIPRSTAVGCAEKRGDGFHNVSNIFS
;
A
#
# COMPACT_ATOMS: atom_id res chain seq x y z
N MET A 1 -12.90 3.63 -7.53
CA MET A 1 -12.20 2.72 -6.59
C MET A 1 -12.20 3.41 -5.24
N THR A 2 -12.80 2.82 -4.22
CA THR A 2 -12.74 3.40 -2.87
C THR A 2 -11.39 3.05 -2.26
N VAL A 3 -10.68 4.06 -1.76
CA VAL A 3 -9.42 3.90 -1.03
C VAL A 3 -9.66 4.34 0.40
N ASN A 4 -9.43 3.43 1.34
CA ASN A 4 -9.52 3.66 2.76
C ASN A 4 -8.14 4.04 3.28
N GLU A 5 -8.04 5.20 3.91
CA GLU A 5 -6.83 5.63 4.57
C GLU A 5 -6.77 5.00 5.97
N ILE A 6 -5.73 4.21 6.22
CA ILE A 6 -5.51 3.55 7.50
C ILE A 6 -4.38 4.29 8.23
N PRO A 7 -4.64 4.88 9.40
CA PRO A 7 -3.62 5.61 10.14
C PRO A 7 -2.58 4.67 10.73
N ILE A 8 -1.32 5.12 10.74
CA ILE A 8 -0.22 4.46 11.45
C ILE A 8 -0.15 5.07 12.85
N LYS A 9 -0.13 4.20 13.87
CA LYS A 9 0.02 4.56 15.28
C LYS A 9 1.18 3.74 15.84
N ASP A 10 2.11 4.39 16.52
CA ASP A 10 3.28 3.74 17.13
C ASP A 10 4.07 2.85 16.15
N GLY A 11 4.19 3.29 14.89
CA GLY A 11 4.93 2.57 13.84
C GLY A 11 4.20 1.36 13.24
N VAL A 12 2.95 1.12 13.61
CA VAL A 12 2.13 0.02 13.10
C VAL A 12 0.75 0.50 12.62
N LEU A 13 0.09 -0.29 11.79
CA LEU A 13 -1.31 -0.08 11.40
C LEU A 13 -2.12 -1.36 11.58
N VAL A 14 -3.43 -1.20 11.77
CA VAL A 14 -4.39 -2.31 11.77
C VAL A 14 -4.92 -2.50 10.35
N CYS A 15 -4.55 -3.60 9.70
CA CYS A 15 -4.98 -3.94 8.36
C CYS A 15 -6.50 -4.18 8.31
N THR A 16 -7.07 -4.20 7.10
CA THR A 16 -8.50 -4.43 6.89
C THR A 16 -8.97 -5.82 7.33
N ASP A 17 -8.06 -6.80 7.47
CA ASP A 17 -8.32 -8.12 8.05
C ASP A 17 -8.09 -8.20 9.58
N GLY A 18 -7.85 -7.05 10.23
CA GLY A 18 -7.69 -6.94 11.69
C GLY A 18 -6.29 -7.23 12.22
N ARG A 19 -5.35 -7.66 11.36
CA ARG A 19 -3.95 -7.90 11.76
C ARG A 19 -3.18 -6.60 11.93
N THR A 20 -2.32 -6.55 12.94
CA THR A 20 -1.35 -5.47 13.10
C THR A 20 -0.13 -5.72 12.22
N VAL A 21 0.23 -4.75 11.38
CA VAL A 21 1.37 -4.83 10.45
C VAL A 21 2.18 -3.54 10.47
N THR A 22 3.46 -3.62 10.10
CA THR A 22 4.30 -2.44 9.85
C THR A 22 3.98 -1.84 8.48
N PRO A 23 4.17 -0.52 8.27
CA PRO A 23 3.96 0.11 6.97
C PRO A 23 4.87 -0.48 5.87
N GLU A 24 6.03 -1.02 6.23
CA GLU A 24 6.91 -1.71 5.28
C GLU A 24 6.24 -2.92 4.62
N LYS A 25 5.39 -3.67 5.33
CA LYS A 25 4.64 -4.78 4.71
C LYS A 25 3.67 -4.28 3.63
N CYS A 26 3.18 -3.05 3.74
CA CYS A 26 2.26 -2.48 2.76
C CYS A 26 2.94 -2.14 1.43
N ARG A 27 4.27 -1.97 1.39
CA ARG A 27 5.01 -1.59 0.18
C ARG A 27 4.89 -2.60 -0.97
N MET A 28 4.55 -3.85 -0.68
CA MET A 28 4.35 -4.93 -1.67
C MET A 28 2.91 -5.48 -1.66
N CYS A 29 2.02 -4.86 -0.88
CA CYS A 29 0.64 -5.29 -0.79
C CYS A 29 -0.13 -4.84 -2.05
N MET A 30 -0.81 -5.76 -2.73
CA MET A 30 -1.59 -5.45 -3.94
C MET A 30 -2.69 -4.40 -3.74
N HIS A 31 -3.12 -4.21 -2.50
CA HIS A 31 -4.14 -3.23 -2.11
C HIS A 31 -3.56 -1.85 -1.76
N SER A 32 -2.25 -1.72 -1.51
CA SER A 32 -1.63 -0.44 -1.21
C SER A 32 -1.60 0.44 -2.46
N ARG A 33 -2.09 1.68 -2.32
CA ARG A 33 -2.17 2.66 -3.42
C ARG A 33 -1.27 3.86 -3.18
N TYR A 34 -1.27 4.38 -1.96
CA TYR A 34 -0.41 5.46 -1.56
C TYR A 34 0.01 5.29 -0.10
N VAL A 35 1.05 6.02 0.29
CA VAL A 35 1.43 6.27 1.68
C VAL A 35 1.38 7.77 1.92
N VAL A 36 1.04 8.18 3.14
CA VAL A 36 1.07 9.59 3.52
C VAL A 36 2.40 9.88 4.20
N ILE A 37 3.22 10.77 3.65
CA ILE A 37 4.51 11.19 4.22
C ILE A 37 4.49 12.71 4.32
N ASP A 38 4.79 13.26 5.50
CA ASP A 38 4.77 14.70 5.76
C ASP A 38 3.46 15.38 5.28
N GLY A 39 2.32 14.68 5.43
CA GLY A 39 1.00 15.15 5.02
C GLY A 39 0.70 15.06 3.51
N LYS A 40 1.61 14.48 2.72
CA LYS A 40 1.45 14.31 1.27
C LYS A 40 1.23 12.86 0.90
N GLN A 41 0.35 12.62 -0.07
CA GLN A 41 0.13 11.28 -0.64
C GLN A 41 1.20 10.95 -1.67
N GLU A 42 2.10 10.05 -1.30
CA GLU A 42 3.12 9.49 -2.17
C GLU A 42 2.64 8.13 -2.71
N LYS A 43 2.80 7.89 -4.00
CA LYS A 43 2.35 6.62 -4.60
C LYS A 43 3.09 5.43 -4.00
N SER A 44 2.36 4.34 -3.79
CA SER A 44 2.92 3.12 -3.20
C SER A 44 3.86 2.40 -4.18
N PRO A 45 5.01 1.87 -3.72
CA PRO A 45 5.86 0.97 -4.50
C PRO A 45 5.14 -0.28 -5.00
N ALA A 46 4.02 -0.67 -4.37
CA ALA A 46 3.20 -1.80 -4.80
C ALA A 46 2.66 -1.63 -6.23
N LEU A 47 2.66 -0.40 -6.73
CA LEU A 47 2.21 -0.03 -8.08
C LEU A 47 3.32 -0.10 -9.13
N ALA A 48 4.54 -0.52 -8.78
CA ALA A 48 5.65 -0.64 -9.74
C ALA A 48 5.30 -1.55 -10.93
N PHE A 49 4.56 -2.62 -10.67
CA PHE A 49 4.11 -3.58 -11.70
C PHE A 49 2.70 -3.28 -12.23
N CYS A 50 2.07 -2.19 -11.78
CA CYS A 50 0.79 -1.75 -12.31
C CYS A 50 0.97 -1.30 -13.77
N GLN A 51 0.27 -1.92 -14.71
CA GLN A 51 0.34 -1.52 -16.12
C GLN A 51 -0.18 -0.11 -16.40
N VAL A 52 -0.99 0.44 -15.49
CA VAL A 52 -1.53 1.81 -15.58
C VAL A 52 -0.57 2.81 -14.94
N GLU A 53 -0.17 2.57 -13.69
CA GLU A 53 0.55 3.59 -12.90
C GLU A 53 2.09 3.52 -13.00
N ARG A 54 2.67 2.31 -13.13
CA ARG A 54 4.12 2.06 -13.28
C ARG A 54 5.01 2.91 -12.36
N VAL A 55 4.73 2.89 -11.07
CA VAL A 55 5.45 3.74 -10.09
C VAL A 55 6.90 3.30 -9.97
N THR A 56 7.83 4.22 -10.24
CA THR A 56 9.28 3.96 -10.19
C THR A 56 9.95 4.57 -8.96
N THR A 57 9.21 5.40 -8.19
CA THR A 57 9.70 6.05 -6.99
C THR A 57 9.48 5.17 -5.76
N VAL A 58 10.46 5.15 -4.86
CA VAL A 58 10.39 4.45 -3.58
C VAL A 58 10.33 5.50 -2.47
N PRO A 59 9.13 5.88 -1.98
CA PRO A 59 8.99 6.77 -0.85
C PRO A 59 9.60 6.20 0.43
N ASP A 60 9.93 7.07 1.39
CA ASP A 60 10.43 6.68 2.71
C ASP A 60 9.30 6.12 3.59
N ILE A 61 8.89 4.88 3.29
CA ILE A 61 7.79 4.16 3.94
C ILE A 61 7.84 4.22 5.49
N PRO A 62 9.01 4.11 6.16
CA PRO A 62 9.07 4.17 7.62
C PRO A 62 8.58 5.50 8.22
N ARG A 63 8.66 6.61 7.47
CA ARG A 63 8.16 7.93 7.88
C ARG A 63 6.69 8.15 7.56
N SER A 64 6.00 7.16 7.01
CA SER A 64 4.60 7.32 6.67
C SER A 64 3.71 7.42 7.92
N THR A 65 2.70 8.28 7.84
CA THR A 65 1.69 8.49 8.89
C THR A 65 0.37 7.79 8.59
N ALA A 66 0.15 7.39 7.34
CA ALA A 66 -0.99 6.58 6.93
C ALA A 66 -0.71 5.79 5.65
N VAL A 67 -1.53 4.77 5.39
CA VAL A 67 -1.51 3.98 4.15
C VAL A 67 -2.89 4.04 3.50
N GLY A 68 -2.93 4.44 2.23
CA GLY A 68 -4.12 4.32 1.39
C GLY A 68 -4.28 2.90 0.86
N CYS A 69 -5.33 2.21 1.29
CA CYS A 69 -5.64 0.83 0.94
C CYS A 69 -6.93 0.74 0.12
N ALA A 70 -6.85 0.18 -1.08
CA ALA A 70 -8.04 -0.04 -1.89
C ALA A 70 -8.89 -1.18 -1.33
N GLU A 71 -10.21 -0.99 -1.31
CA GLU A 71 -11.16 -2.05 -0.94
C GLU A 71 -11.06 -3.26 -1.89
N LYS A 72 -11.37 -4.45 -1.38
CA LYS A 72 -11.36 -5.71 -2.13
C LYS A 72 -12.32 -5.63 -3.33
N ARG A 73 -11.79 -5.32 -4.53
CA ARG A 73 -12.43 -5.65 -5.81
C ARG A 73 -11.38 -5.92 -6.90
N GLY A 74 -11.46 -7.13 -7.45
CA GLY A 74 -11.31 -7.47 -8.87
C GLY A 74 -9.94 -7.28 -9.53
N ASP A 75 -9.24 -8.39 -9.75
CA ASP A 75 -8.58 -8.78 -11.02
C ASP A 75 -7.70 -7.77 -11.79
N GLY A 76 -7.20 -6.70 -11.16
CA GLY A 76 -6.37 -5.70 -11.85
C GLY A 76 -4.87 -5.73 -11.53
N PHE A 77 -4.48 -6.42 -10.45
CA PHE A 77 -3.12 -6.36 -9.91
C PHE A 77 -2.58 -7.75 -9.64
N HIS A 78 -1.98 -8.35 -10.67
CA HIS A 78 -1.13 -9.52 -10.50
C HIS A 78 0.23 -9.04 -9.95
N ASN A 79 0.44 -9.14 -8.64
CA ASN A 79 1.80 -9.14 -8.11
C ASN A 79 2.47 -10.46 -8.55
N VAL A 80 3.70 -10.39 -9.08
CA VAL A 80 4.49 -11.57 -9.49
C VAL A 80 4.60 -12.62 -8.37
N SER A 81 4.47 -12.20 -7.11
CA SER A 81 4.45 -13.09 -5.94
C SER A 81 3.24 -14.05 -5.86
N ASN A 82 2.16 -13.81 -6.62
CA ASN A 82 0.98 -14.67 -6.64
C ASN A 82 0.98 -15.70 -7.80
N ILE A 83 2.04 -15.73 -8.62
CA ILE A 83 2.21 -16.70 -9.72
C ILE A 83 2.78 -18.04 -9.20
N PHE A 84 3.28 -18.09 -7.96
CA PHE A 84 3.88 -19.28 -7.34
C PHE A 84 3.15 -19.79 -6.08
N SER A 85 1.82 -19.65 -6.01
CA SER A 85 1.04 -20.21 -4.90
C SER A 85 0.07 -21.29 -5.35
#